data_AF-A0A382SGY4-F1
#
_entry.id   AF-A0A382SGY4-F1
#
_cell.length_a   1.000
_cell.length_b   1.000
_cell.length_c   1.000
_cell.angle_alpha   90.00
_cell.angle_beta   90.00
_cell.angle_gamma   90.00
#
_symmetry.space_group_name_H-M   'P 1'
#
loop_
_entity.id
_entity.type
_entity.pdbx_description
1 polymer ?
#
loop_
_entity_poly.entity_id
_entity_poly.type
_entity_poly.pdbx_seq_one_letter_code
_entity_poly.pdbx_strand_id
1 'polypeptide(L)'
;MESLAYSIFLLLVGITCLIGGANKFVSHSGIIAKHLGISDFAIGLTLVAFGTSAPEIFVGISGVINGNEEIAFGNVVGSNIANIGLIFGVTCFYFNAPSKTQLLHFIPFSLSIILLGFSLIDGTISFSESVGFIVLLMLFMYVLLKTKSLNDEEPFKASNINMSIIFA
;
A
#
# COMPACT_ATOMS: atom_id res chain seq x y z
N MET A 1 10.83 35.27 9.91
CA MET A 1 10.02 34.38 10.77
C MET A 1 8.82 34.02 9.93
N GLU A 2 8.86 32.87 9.23
CA GLU A 2 7.70 32.43 8.45
C GLU A 2 6.54 32.24 9.41
N SER A 3 5.37 32.81 9.10
CA SER A 3 4.23 32.69 10.01
C SER A 3 3.74 31.25 10.00
N LEU A 4 3.28 30.75 11.15
CA LEU A 4 2.66 29.43 11.26
C LEU A 4 1.58 29.20 10.20
N ALA A 5 0.83 30.25 9.85
CA ALA A 5 -0.18 30.20 8.81
C ALA A 5 0.40 29.87 7.42
N TYR A 6 1.59 30.38 7.10
CA TYR A 6 2.26 30.07 5.84
C TYR A 6 2.70 28.59 5.78
N SER A 7 3.25 28.05 6.86
CA SER A 7 3.62 26.63 6.94
C SER A 7 2.41 25.70 6.82
N ILE A 8 1.30 26.02 7.51
CA ILE A 8 0.05 25.27 7.40
C ILE A 8 -0.51 25.34 5.98
N PHE A 9 -0.48 26.53 5.36
CA PHE A 9 -0.92 26.70 3.98
C PHE A 9 -0.10 25.82 3.01
N LEU A 10 1.24 25.86 3.10
CA LEU A 10 2.10 25.02 2.28
C LEU A 10 1.85 23.52 2.51
N LEU A 11 1.62 23.10 3.76
CA LEU A 11 1.31 21.72 4.10
C LEU A 11 0.02 21.25 3.42
N LEU A 12 -1.05 22.05 3.49
CA LEU A 12 -2.33 21.71 2.88
C LEU A 12 -2.25 21.62 1.35
N VAL A 13 -1.54 22.57 0.73
CA VAL A 13 -1.32 22.56 -0.73
C VAL A 13 -0.49 21.33 -1.12
N GLY A 14 0.59 21.05 -0.39
CA GLY A 14 1.46 19.90 -0.64
C GLY A 14 0.72 18.57 -0.56
N ILE A 15 -0.06 18.35 0.50
CA ILE A 15 -0.88 17.13 0.67
C ILE A 15 -1.89 17.00 -0.48
N THR A 16 -2.59 18.08 -0.81
CA THR A 16 -3.60 18.07 -1.89
C THR A 16 -2.97 17.74 -3.24
N CYS A 17 -1.82 18.35 -3.56
CA CYS A 17 -1.09 18.08 -4.79
C CYS A 17 -0.58 16.64 -4.84
N LEU A 18 -0.04 16.11 -3.73
CA LEU A 18 0.51 14.77 -3.66
C LEU A 18 -0.57 13.70 -3.82
N ILE A 19 -1.68 13.81 -3.06
CA ILE A 19 -2.82 12.89 -3.16
C ILE A 19 -3.48 13.00 -4.54
N GLY A 20 -3.72 14.21 -5.02
CA GLY A 20 -4.33 14.45 -6.33
C GLY A 20 -3.48 13.91 -7.47
N GLY A 21 -2.15 14.07 -7.38
CA GLY A 21 -1.18 13.53 -8.33
C GLY A 21 -1.17 12.00 -8.34
N ALA A 22 -1.07 11.37 -7.17
CA ALA A 22 -1.10 9.91 -7.03
C ALA A 22 -2.41 9.31 -7.59
N ASN A 23 -3.56 9.89 -7.24
CA ASN A 23 -4.87 9.43 -7.72
C ASN A 23 -5.00 9.53 -9.25
N LYS A 24 -4.55 10.65 -9.83
CA LYS A 24 -4.53 10.81 -11.29
C LYS A 24 -3.56 9.80 -11.93
N PHE A 25 -2.38 9.60 -11.36
CA PHE A 25 -1.41 8.64 -11.87
C PHE A 25 -1.99 7.22 -11.92
N VAL A 26 -2.63 6.75 -10.84
CA VAL A 26 -3.28 5.42 -10.79
C VAL A 26 -4.41 5.31 -11.80
N SER A 27 -5.28 6.32 -11.87
CA SER A 27 -6.43 6.28 -12.78
C SER A 27 -6.01 6.16 -14.24
N HIS A 28 -5.07 6.99 -14.70
CA HIS A 28 -4.63 6.99 -16.09
C HIS A 28 -3.76 5.77 -16.42
N SER A 29 -2.87 5.37 -15.52
CA SER A 29 -2.06 4.17 -15.71
C SER A 29 -2.92 2.91 -15.76
N GLY A 30 -4.04 2.88 -15.01
CA GLY A 30 -5.00 1.79 -15.02
C GLY A 30 -5.70 1.65 -16.37
N ILE A 31 -6.06 2.76 -17.01
CA ILE A 31 -6.66 2.77 -18.36
C ILE A 31 -5.67 2.19 -19.38
N ILE A 32 -4.41 2.60 -19.32
CA ILE A 32 -3.35 2.09 -20.20
C ILE A 32 -3.16 0.57 -19.98
N ALA A 33 -3.07 0.14 -18.72
CA ALA A 33 -2.93 -1.26 -18.36
C ALA A 33 -4.08 -2.13 -18.89
N LYS A 34 -5.32 -1.63 -18.84
CA LYS A 34 -6.48 -2.31 -19.44
C LYS A 34 -6.36 -2.46 -20.95
N HIS A 35 -5.93 -1.41 -21.65
CA HIS A 35 -5.69 -1.47 -23.10
C HIS A 35 -4.58 -2.46 -23.47
N LEU A 36 -3.63 -2.71 -22.56
CA LEU A 36 -2.59 -3.74 -22.72
C LEU A 36 -3.03 -5.15 -22.32
N GLY A 37 -4.32 -5.36 -22.00
CA GLY A 37 -4.87 -6.67 -21.64
C GLY A 37 -4.56 -7.12 -20.21
N ILE A 38 -4.10 -6.22 -19.33
CA ILE A 38 -3.86 -6.53 -17.92
C ILE A 38 -5.20 -6.61 -17.19
N SER A 39 -5.45 -7.73 -16.50
CA SER A 39 -6.69 -7.95 -15.75
C SER A 39 -6.92 -6.91 -14.64
N ASP A 40 -8.18 -6.59 -14.35
CA ASP A 40 -8.59 -5.70 -13.25
C ASP A 40 -8.00 -6.10 -11.90
N PHE A 41 -7.91 -7.40 -11.63
CA PHE A 41 -7.29 -7.91 -10.40
C PHE A 41 -5.81 -7.55 -10.30
N ALA A 42 -5.05 -7.73 -11.39
CA ALA A 42 -3.62 -7.39 -11.39
C ALA A 42 -3.42 -5.87 -11.25
N ILE A 43 -4.27 -5.07 -11.87
CA ILE A 43 -4.27 -3.60 -11.72
C ILE A 43 -4.55 -3.21 -10.27
N GLY A 44 -5.60 -3.76 -9.66
CA GLY A 44 -5.96 -3.48 -8.27
C GLY A 44 -4.87 -3.90 -7.28
N LEU A 45 -4.22 -5.04 -7.54
CA LEU A 45 -3.23 -5.59 -6.63
C LEU A 45 -1.85 -4.94 -6.76
N THR A 46 -1.52 -4.38 -7.92
CA THR A 46 -0.21 -3.76 -8.17
C THR A 46 -0.34 -2.26 -8.28
N LEU A 47 -0.94 -1.76 -9.36
CA LEU A 47 -1.01 -0.34 -9.68
C LEU A 47 -1.75 0.47 -8.60
N VAL A 48 -2.91 -0.03 -8.15
CA VAL A 48 -3.69 0.66 -7.12
C VAL A 48 -2.96 0.61 -5.79
N ALA A 49 -2.48 -0.56 -5.36
CA ALA A 49 -1.72 -0.71 -4.12
C ALA A 49 -0.45 0.16 -4.07
N PHE A 50 0.28 0.22 -5.18
CA PHE A 50 1.49 1.05 -5.29
C PHE A 50 1.15 2.53 -5.29
N GLY A 51 0.10 2.92 -6.01
CA GLY A 51 -0.27 4.32 -6.11
C GLY A 51 -0.96 4.89 -4.86
N THR A 52 -1.66 4.08 -4.07
CA THR A 52 -2.13 4.50 -2.75
C THR A 52 -0.98 4.67 -1.76
N SER A 53 0.13 3.97 -1.95
CA SER A 53 1.34 4.05 -1.11
C SER A 53 2.36 5.07 -1.64
N ALA A 54 2.10 5.66 -2.81
CA ALA A 54 3.03 6.59 -3.45
C ALA A 54 3.24 7.86 -2.60
N PRO A 55 2.19 8.52 -2.06
CA PRO A 55 2.39 9.65 -1.16
C PRO A 55 3.33 9.34 0.00
N GLU A 56 3.16 8.18 0.64
CA GLU A 56 3.96 7.71 1.76
C GLU A 56 5.40 7.46 1.35
N ILE A 57 5.62 6.84 0.18
CA ILE A 57 6.98 6.66 -0.38
C ILE A 57 7.65 8.01 -0.59
N PHE A 58 6.95 8.98 -1.19
CA PHE A 58 7.48 10.32 -1.44
C PHE A 58 7.79 11.07 -0.13
N VAL A 59 6.90 11.03 0.85
CA VAL A 59 7.12 11.65 2.17
C VAL A 59 8.28 10.99 2.90
N GLY A 60 8.37 9.66 2.86
CA GLY A 60 9.46 8.90 3.47
C GLY A 60 10.83 9.23 2.86
N ILE A 61 10.94 9.16 1.53
CA ILE A 61 12.19 9.49 0.81
C ILE A 61 12.57 10.96 1.05
N SER A 62 11.61 11.88 0.96
CA SER A 62 11.85 13.30 1.23
C SER A 62 12.32 13.52 2.67
N GLY A 63 11.73 12.83 3.65
CA GLY A 63 12.15 12.87 5.05
C GLY A 63 13.62 12.51 5.21
N VAL A 64 14.04 11.36 4.66
CA VAL A 64 15.43 10.89 4.73
C VAL A 64 16.40 11.84 4.01
N ILE A 65 16.07 12.27 2.78
CA ILE A 65 16.93 13.18 1.99
C ILE A 65 17.14 14.52 2.71
N ASN A 66 16.13 15.00 3.45
CA ASN A 66 16.21 16.23 4.23
C ASN A 66 16.80 16.02 5.65
N GLY A 67 17.33 14.83 5.97
CA GLY A 67 17.91 14.52 7.27
C GLY A 67 16.91 14.34 8.41
N ASN A 68 15.61 14.20 8.09
CA ASN A 68 14.52 14.01 9.04
C ASN A 68 14.03 12.55 9.04
N GLU A 69 14.90 11.65 9.49
CA GLU A 69 14.61 10.20 9.52
C GLU A 69 13.41 9.85 10.40
N GLU A 70 13.16 10.61 11.48
CA GLU A 70 11.99 10.46 12.34
C GLU A 70 10.67 10.66 11.59
N ILE A 71 10.63 11.59 10.64
CA ILE A 71 9.44 11.83 9.79
C ILE A 71 9.22 10.62 8.88
N ALA A 72 10.29 10.09 8.30
CA ALA A 72 10.20 8.92 7.42
C ALA A 72 9.72 7.67 8.18
N PHE A 73 10.29 7.42 9.35
CA PHE A 73 9.91 6.31 10.22
C PHE A 73 8.45 6.45 10.70
N GLY A 74 8.09 7.64 11.21
CA GLY A 74 6.73 7.93 11.66
C GLY A 74 5.69 7.78 10.55
N ASN A 75 6.03 8.15 9.32
CA ASN A 75 5.17 7.98 8.15
C ASN A 75 4.97 6.49 7.80
N VAL A 76 6.03 5.68 7.79
CA VAL A 76 5.93 4.23 7.47
C VAL A 76 5.16 3.47 8.56
N VAL A 77 5.47 3.72 9.84
CA VAL A 77 4.81 3.02 10.94
C VAL A 77 3.38 3.50 11.11
N GLY A 78 3.15 4.82 11.07
CA GLY A 78 1.83 5.43 11.22
C GLY A 78 0.85 5.01 10.13
N SER A 79 1.28 4.99 8.86
CA SER A 79 0.43 4.56 7.75
C SER A 79 0.00 3.10 7.85
N ASN A 80 0.91 2.19 8.24
CA ASN A 80 0.57 0.78 8.45
C ASN A 80 -0.40 0.57 9.62
N ILE A 81 -0.22 1.30 10.73
CA ILE A 81 -1.15 1.27 11.86
C ILE A 81 -2.52 1.79 11.44
N ALA A 82 -2.59 2.90 10.70
CA ALA A 82 -3.85 3.43 10.19
C ALA A 82 -4.53 2.47 9.20
N ASN A 83 -3.78 1.85 8.30
CA ASN A 83 -4.33 0.91 7.32
C ASN A 83 -4.96 -0.33 8.01
N ILE A 84 -4.32 -0.86 9.04
CA ILE A 84 -4.82 -2.05 9.75
C ILE A 84 -5.89 -1.68 10.80
N GLY A 85 -5.61 -0.68 11.62
CA GLY A 85 -6.48 -0.30 12.74
C GLY A 85 -7.72 0.46 12.29
N LEU A 86 -7.54 1.48 11.44
CA LEU A 86 -8.63 2.34 10.99
C LEU A 86 -9.31 1.77 9.75
N ILE A 87 -8.60 1.59 8.64
CA ILE A 87 -9.23 1.21 7.36
C ILE A 87 -9.77 -0.22 7.44
N PHE A 88 -8.93 -1.20 7.80
CA PHE A 88 -9.36 -2.59 7.90
C PHE A 88 -10.35 -2.79 9.05
N GLY A 89 -10.13 -2.17 10.22
CA GLY A 89 -11.07 -2.20 11.33
C GLY A 89 -12.47 -1.69 10.96
N VAL A 90 -12.57 -0.55 10.26
CA VAL A 90 -13.86 -0.03 9.76
C VAL A 90 -14.45 -0.97 8.72
N THR A 91 -13.64 -1.52 7.82
CA THR A 91 -14.10 -2.48 6.79
C THR A 91 -14.75 -3.72 7.43
N CYS A 92 -14.21 -4.23 8.54
CA CYS A 92 -14.76 -5.36 9.28
C CYS A 92 -16.15 -5.10 9.88
N PHE A 93 -16.55 -3.84 10.13
CA PHE A 93 -17.92 -3.54 10.58
C PHE A 93 -18.96 -3.77 9.47
N TYR A 94 -18.57 -3.59 8.21
CA TYR A 94 -19.48 -3.69 7.07
C TYR A 94 -19.42 -5.05 6.37
N PHE A 95 -18.27 -5.72 6.37
CA PHE A 95 -18.08 -7.00 5.67
C PHE A 95 -17.82 -8.13 6.66
N ASN A 96 -18.72 -9.12 6.68
CA ASN A 96 -18.68 -10.26 7.60
C ASN A 96 -18.34 -11.59 6.90
N ALA A 97 -17.56 -11.54 5.82
CA ALA A 97 -17.18 -12.71 5.05
C ALA A 97 -15.65 -12.90 5.07
N PRO A 98 -15.12 -13.97 5.67
CA PRO A 98 -13.69 -14.26 5.58
C PRO A 98 -13.35 -14.59 4.13
N SER A 99 -12.54 -13.75 3.48
CA SER A 99 -11.90 -14.14 2.23
C SER A 99 -10.93 -15.29 2.54
N LYS A 100 -11.02 -16.40 1.82
CA LYS A 100 -10.02 -17.47 1.91
C LYS A 100 -8.70 -16.95 1.36
N THR A 101 -7.84 -16.42 2.22
CA THR A 101 -6.46 -16.05 1.85
C THR A 101 -5.60 -17.30 1.86
N GLN A 102 -4.86 -17.54 0.77
CA GLN A 102 -3.93 -18.66 0.71
C GLN A 102 -2.78 -18.47 1.70
N LEU A 103 -2.38 -19.55 2.38
CA LEU A 103 -1.28 -19.56 3.35
C LEU A 103 0.04 -19.06 2.74
N LEU A 104 0.24 -19.27 1.44
CA LEU A 104 1.45 -18.83 0.73
C LEU A 104 1.65 -17.30 0.75
N HIS A 105 0.57 -16.52 0.87
CA HIS A 105 0.66 -15.06 0.96
C HIS A 105 1.11 -14.58 2.36
N PHE A 106 0.97 -15.41 3.39
CA PHE A 106 1.41 -15.07 4.75
C PHE A 106 2.93 -15.22 4.94
N ILE A 107 3.61 -16.01 4.10
CA ILE A 107 5.07 -16.24 4.18
C ILE A 107 5.87 -14.94 3.97
N PRO A 108 5.68 -14.20 2.87
CA PRO A 108 6.39 -12.93 2.68
C PRO A 108 6.01 -11.89 3.74
N PHE A 109 4.75 -11.86 4.19
CA PHE A 109 4.31 -10.98 5.27
C PHE A 109 5.02 -11.27 6.60
N SER A 110 5.09 -12.54 7.01
CA SER A 110 5.78 -12.94 8.25
C SER A 110 7.27 -12.67 8.17
N LEU A 111 7.90 -12.92 7.02
CA LEU A 111 9.30 -12.59 6.79
C LEU A 111 9.57 -11.08 6.89
N SER A 112 8.65 -10.24 6.42
CA SER A 112 8.77 -8.77 6.54
C SER A 112 8.75 -8.33 8.00
N ILE A 113 7.90 -8.93 8.82
CA ILE A 113 7.84 -8.63 10.27
C ILE A 113 9.13 -9.07 10.95
N ILE A 114 9.67 -10.25 10.60
CA ILE A 114 10.92 -10.75 11.18
C ILE A 114 12.09 -9.83 10.81
N LEU A 115 12.21 -9.46 9.53
CA LEU A 115 13.25 -8.55 9.05
C LEU A 115 13.15 -7.18 9.74
N LEU A 116 11.93 -6.63 9.86
CA LEU A 116 11.68 -5.42 10.62
C LEU A 116 12.07 -5.54 12.09
N GLY A 117 11.78 -6.68 12.72
CA GLY A 117 12.20 -6.93 14.10
C GLY A 117 13.71 -6.88 14.27
N PHE A 118 14.48 -7.47 13.34
CA PHE A 118 15.94 -7.42 13.36
C PHE A 118 16.48 -6.01 13.12
N SER A 119 15.94 -5.28 12.14
CA SER A 119 16.41 -3.93 11.77
C SER A 119 16.02 -2.83 12.75
N LEU A 120 15.30 -3.15 13.81
CA LEU A 120 14.97 -2.20 14.87
C LEU A 120 15.73 -2.47 16.17
N ILE A 121 16.59 -3.50 16.22
CA ILE A 121 17.34 -3.86 17.44
C ILE A 121 18.35 -2.77 17.83
N ASP A 122 19.07 -2.25 16.84
CA ASP A 122 20.05 -1.18 17.01
C ASP A 122 19.44 0.23 16.91
N GLY A 123 18.15 0.30 16.57
CA GLY A 123 17.39 1.55 16.41
C GLY A 123 17.71 2.30 15.12
N THR A 124 18.44 1.69 14.17
CA THR A 124 18.82 2.33 12.90
C THR A 124 18.61 1.38 11.73
N ILE A 125 18.10 1.88 10.61
CA ILE A 125 17.95 1.05 9.41
C ILE A 125 19.15 1.27 8.49
N SER A 126 20.02 0.27 8.36
CA SER A 126 21.17 0.32 7.47
C SER A 126 20.79 0.19 6.00
N PHE A 127 21.71 0.57 5.12
CA PHE A 127 21.54 0.40 3.67
C PHE A 127 21.37 -1.08 3.28
N SER A 128 22.13 -1.99 3.89
CA SER A 128 22.01 -3.44 3.64
C SER A 128 20.63 -3.99 4.00
N GLU A 129 20.04 -3.51 5.10
CA GLU A 129 18.71 -3.92 5.53
C GLU A 129 17.62 -3.34 4.62
N SER A 130 17.80 -2.09 4.19
CA SER A 130 16.93 -1.46 3.18
C SER A 130 16.90 -2.25 1.87
N VAL A 131 18.05 -2.72 1.40
CA VAL A 131 18.14 -3.63 0.24
C VAL A 131 17.41 -4.94 0.52
N GLY A 132 17.52 -5.49 1.74
CA GLY A 132 16.76 -6.65 2.19
C GLY A 132 15.25 -6.47 2.05
N PHE A 133 14.69 -5.34 2.49
CA PHE A 133 13.27 -5.02 2.32
C PHE A 133 12.84 -4.93 0.86
N ILE A 134 13.67 -4.35 -0.01
CA ILE A 134 13.39 -4.28 -1.45
C ILE A 134 13.37 -5.68 -2.07
N VAL A 135 14.36 -6.52 -1.77
CA VAL A 135 14.40 -7.90 -2.26
C VAL A 135 13.18 -8.69 -1.78
N LEU A 136 12.77 -8.48 -0.54
CA LEU A 136 11.59 -9.12 0.02
C LEU A 136 10.28 -8.64 -0.64
N LEU A 137 10.17 -7.34 -0.95
CA LEU A 137 9.05 -6.81 -1.73
C LEU A 137 8.99 -7.44 -3.13
N MET A 138 10.14 -7.60 -3.79
CA MET A 138 10.22 -8.27 -5.09
C MET A 138 9.81 -9.75 -5.01
N LEU A 139 10.24 -10.46 -3.96
CA LEU A 139 9.82 -11.83 -3.69
C LEU A 139 8.31 -11.91 -3.44
N PHE A 140 7.74 -10.99 -2.67
CA PHE A 140 6.31 -10.92 -2.40
C PHE A 140 5.52 -10.74 -3.71
N MET A 141 5.93 -9.78 -4.55
CA MET A 141 5.33 -9.57 -5.87
C MET A 141 5.43 -10.82 -6.75
N TYR A 142 6.58 -11.51 -6.74
CA TYR A 142 6.75 -12.75 -7.50
C TYR A 142 5.79 -13.86 -7.05
N VAL A 143 5.72 -14.14 -5.73
CA VAL A 143 4.81 -15.14 -5.17
C VAL A 143 3.37 -14.83 -5.54
N LEU A 144 2.97 -13.57 -5.39
CA LEU A 144 1.61 -13.11 -5.64
C LEU A 144 1.20 -13.23 -7.12
N LEU A 145 2.08 -12.85 -8.05
CA LEU A 145 1.81 -13.00 -9.49
C LEU A 145 1.74 -14.47 -9.92
N LYS A 146 2.61 -15.32 -9.35
CA LYS A 146 2.66 -16.75 -9.69
C LYS A 146 1.50 -17.54 -9.12
N THR A 147 1.09 -17.26 -7.88
CA THR A 147 -0.05 -17.92 -7.24
C THR A 147 -1.35 -17.67 -8.01
N LYS A 148 -1.49 -16.50 -8.64
CA LYS A 148 -2.63 -16.19 -9.50
C LYS A 148 -2.67 -17.03 -10.78
N SER A 149 -1.51 -17.22 -11.44
CA SER A 149 -1.40 -18.09 -12.63
C SER A 149 -1.83 -19.54 -12.38
N LEU A 150 -1.89 -19.98 -11.12
CA LEU A 150 -2.35 -21.33 -10.74
C LEU A 150 -3.86 -21.41 -10.47
N ASN A 151 -4.53 -20.28 -10.24
CA ASN A 151 -5.96 -20.21 -9.91
C ASN A 151 -6.83 -19.65 -11.06
N ASP A 152 -6.23 -19.13 -12.13
CA ASP A 152 -6.94 -18.59 -13.31
C ASP A 152 -7.67 -19.68 -14.16
N GLU A 153 -7.77 -20.93 -13.69
CA GLU A 153 -8.65 -21.96 -14.28
C GLU A 153 -10.10 -21.93 -13.76
N GLU A 154 -10.42 -21.15 -12.72
CA GLU A 154 -11.80 -21.00 -12.23
C GLU A 154 -12.31 -19.56 -12.42
N PRO A 155 -13.31 -19.33 -13.29
CA PRO A 155 -13.85 -17.99 -13.50
C PRO A 155 -14.54 -17.48 -12.23
N PHE A 156 -14.18 -16.27 -11.80
CA PHE A 156 -14.83 -15.53 -10.73
C PHE A 156 -16.34 -15.37 -11.03
N LYS A 157 -17.19 -16.23 -10.46
CA LYS A 157 -18.63 -16.00 -10.39
C LYS A 157 -18.88 -14.90 -9.36
N ALA A 158 -19.20 -13.70 -9.85
CA ALA A 158 -19.83 -12.67 -9.03
C ALA A 158 -21.14 -13.23 -8.47
N SER A 159 -21.09 -13.73 -7.23
CA SER A 159 -22.25 -14.07 -6.43
C SER A 159 -23.07 -12.80 -6.23
N ASN A 160 -24.26 -12.77 -6.82
CA ASN A 160 -25.30 -11.75 -6.73
C ASN A 160 -25.22 -10.90 -5.44
N ILE A 161 -24.59 -9.73 -5.54
CA ILE A 161 -24.68 -8.70 -4.50
C ILE A 161 -26.02 -8.01 -4.74
N ASN A 162 -26.99 -8.28 -3.85
CA ASN A 162 -28.30 -7.66 -3.91
C ASN A 162 -28.15 -6.18 -3.50
N MET A 163 -28.28 -5.28 -4.48
CA MET A 163 -28.07 -3.83 -4.35
C MET A 163 -29.09 -3.13 -3.42
N SER A 164 -30.04 -3.87 -2.82
CA SER A 164 -31.10 -3.34 -1.97
C SER A 164 -30.68 -2.99 -0.54
N ILE A 165 -29.49 -3.41 -0.09
CA ILE A 165 -29.00 -3.14 1.28
C ILE A 165 -28.26 -1.79 1.39
N ILE A 166 -27.84 -1.20 0.26
CA ILE A 166 -27.03 0.04 0.25
C ILE A 166 -27.90 1.32 0.41
N PHE A 167 -29.22 1.23 0.25
CA PHE A 167 -30.15 2.38 0.32
C PHE A 167 -31.25 2.25 1.39
N ALA A 168 -31.06 1.42 2.41
CA ALA A 168 -32.00 1.28 3.53
C ALA A 168 -31.44 1.92 4.82
#